data_AF-A0A8J6ZEI7-F1
#
_entry.id   AF-A0A8J6ZEI7-F1
#
_cell.length_a   1.000
_cell.length_b   1.000
_cell.length_c   1.000
_cell.angle_alpha   90.00
_cell.angle_beta   90.00
_cell.angle_gamma   90.00
#
_symmetry.space_group_name_H-M   'P 1'
#
loop_
_entity.id
_entity.type
_entity.pdbx_description
1 polymer ?
#
loop_
_entity_poly.entity_id
_entity_poly.type
_entity_poly.pdbx_seq_one_letter_code
_entity_poly.pdbx_strand_id
1 'polypeptide(L)'
;MVSHVSRRRILLPQIVLAELAYLVGRNAGIATVVAFLQRLSASRFSLVALTDQDVIHVAEILDEYADSRIDFVDASVMAIAERYGIKKIFTLDQRDFRLYRPQHCDSFEILP
;
A
#
# COMPACT_ATOMS: atom_id res chain seq x y z
N MET A 1 29.15 7.62 18.87
CA MET A 1 28.34 6.38 18.95
C MET A 1 26.89 6.73 19.23
N VAL A 2 26.13 7.11 18.20
CA VAL A 2 24.66 7.20 18.30
C VAL A 2 24.12 5.93 17.69
N SER A 3 23.63 5.03 18.53
CA SER A 3 22.95 3.80 18.10
C SER A 3 21.79 4.16 17.18
N HIS A 4 21.96 3.96 15.87
CA HIS A 4 20.85 3.99 14.92
C HIS A 4 19.96 2.79 15.22
N VAL A 5 18.95 2.99 16.06
CA VAL A 5 17.77 2.12 16.06
C VAL A 5 17.29 2.10 14.62
N SER A 6 17.46 0.97 13.94
CA SER A 6 16.93 0.76 12.60
C SER A 6 15.41 0.90 12.69
N ARG A 7 14.92 2.11 12.41
CA ARG A 7 13.49 2.39 12.36
C ARG A 7 12.93 1.55 11.23
N ARG A 8 12.13 0.52 11.55
CA ARG A 8 11.41 -0.30 10.54
C ARG A 8 10.80 0.61 9.47
N ARG A 9 11.20 0.42 8.21
CA ARG A 9 10.66 1.17 7.06
C ARG A 9 9.21 0.75 6.82
N ILE A 10 8.39 1.70 6.41
CA ILE A 10 7.01 1.45 5.97
C ILE A 10 7.04 1.43 4.45
N LEU A 11 6.63 0.33 3.83
CA LEU A 11 6.53 0.30 2.37
C LEU A 11 5.31 1.10 1.94
N LEU A 12 5.52 2.01 0.99
CA LEU A 12 4.48 2.83 0.37
C LEU A 12 4.43 2.46 -1.11
N PRO A 13 3.44 1.67 -1.55
CA PRO A 13 3.24 1.43 -2.97
C PRO A 13 3.12 2.74 -3.75
N GLN A 14 3.81 2.86 -4.88
CA GLN A 14 3.76 4.06 -5.72
C GLN A 14 2.35 4.36 -6.23
N ILE A 15 1.53 3.31 -6.43
CA ILE A 15 0.14 3.47 -6.83
C ILE A 15 -0.71 4.14 -5.72
N VAL A 16 -0.47 3.81 -4.45
CA VAL A 16 -1.08 4.48 -3.29
C VAL A 16 -0.59 5.93 -3.19
N LEU A 17 0.68 6.20 -3.51
CA LEU A 17 1.17 7.59 -3.58
C LEU A 17 0.43 8.40 -4.66
N ALA A 18 0.18 7.81 -5.83
CA ALA A 18 -0.54 8.47 -6.92
C ALA A 18 -1.98 8.81 -6.50
N GLU A 19 -2.69 7.85 -5.89
CA GLU A 19 -4.04 8.08 -5.38
C GLU A 19 -4.07 9.13 -4.27
N LEU A 20 -3.13 9.07 -3.31
CA LEU A 20 -2.97 10.07 -2.27
C LEU A 20 -2.79 11.47 -2.87
N ALA A 21 -1.90 11.61 -3.85
CA ALA A 21 -1.66 12.89 -4.50
C ALA A 21 -2.91 13.43 -5.21
N TYR A 22 -3.69 12.54 -5.84
CA TYR A 22 -4.97 12.90 -6.45
C TYR A 22 -5.99 13.37 -5.38
N LEU A 23 -6.21 12.60 -4.33
CA LEU A 23 -7.19 12.91 -3.27
C LEU A 23 -6.81 14.17 -2.49
N VAL A 24 -5.55 14.30 -2.09
CA VAL A 24 -5.05 15.50 -1.39
C VAL A 24 -5.07 16.71 -2.31
N GLY A 25 -4.70 16.55 -3.58
CA GLY A 25 -4.77 17.64 -4.56
C GLY A 25 -6.20 18.15 -4.74
N ARG A 26 -7.16 17.22 -4.83
CA ARG A 26 -8.60 17.52 -4.95
C ARG A 26 -9.15 18.22 -3.70
N ASN A 27 -8.77 17.77 -2.50
CA ASN A 27 -9.41 18.21 -1.26
C ASN A 27 -8.68 19.34 -0.53
N ALA A 28 -7.37 19.46 -0.72
CA ALA A 28 -6.48 20.38 0.02
C ALA A 28 -5.51 21.16 -0.89
N GLY A 29 -5.63 21.03 -2.22
CA GLY A 29 -4.87 21.79 -3.20
C GLY A 29 -3.44 21.31 -3.44
N ILE A 30 -2.87 21.74 -4.58
CA ILE A 30 -1.55 21.30 -5.04
C ILE A 30 -0.40 21.67 -4.09
N ALA A 31 -0.52 22.78 -3.36
CA ALA A 31 0.49 23.20 -2.38
C ALA A 31 0.68 22.16 -1.26
N THR A 32 -0.41 21.52 -0.82
CA THR A 32 -0.36 20.47 0.20
C THR A 32 0.33 19.20 -0.33
N VAL A 33 0.06 18.84 -1.59
CA VAL A 33 0.74 17.72 -2.27
C VAL A 33 2.25 17.98 -2.35
N VAL A 34 2.65 19.18 -2.76
CA VAL A 34 4.08 19.56 -2.84
C VAL A 34 4.75 19.47 -1.47
N ALA A 35 4.11 19.99 -0.42
CA ALA A 35 4.64 19.93 0.95
C ALA A 35 4.78 18.47 1.45
N PHE A 36 3.83 17.58 1.10
CA PHE A 36 3.94 16.16 1.41
C PHE A 36 5.14 15.51 0.70
N LEU A 37 5.26 15.71 -0.61
CA LEU A 37 6.34 15.12 -1.42
C LEU A 37 7.73 15.58 -0.97
N GLN A 38 7.90 16.87 -0.63
CA GLN A 38 9.17 17.41 -0.13
C GLN A 38 9.61 16.76 1.19
N ARG A 39 8.67 16.31 2.02
CA ARG A 39 8.95 15.65 3.31
C ARG A 39 9.12 14.14 3.18
N LEU A 40 8.76 13.55 2.04
CA LEU A 40 8.75 12.10 1.85
C LEU A 40 10.14 11.47 1.99
N SER A 41 11.19 12.12 1.46
CA SER A 41 12.58 11.64 1.53
C SER A 41 13.14 11.58 2.95
N ALA A 42 12.65 12.43 3.85
CA ALA A 42 13.01 12.46 5.27
C ALA A 42 12.07 11.60 6.15
N SER A 43 11.08 10.92 5.56
CA SER A 43 10.08 10.12 6.26
C SER A 43 10.55 8.67 6.49
N ARG A 44 9.67 7.83 7.05
CA ARG A 44 9.90 6.38 7.18
C ARG A 44 9.36 5.59 5.99
N PHE A 45 8.71 6.26 5.02
CA PHE A 45 8.14 5.62 3.85
C PHE A 45 9.23 5.29 2.84
N SER A 46 9.18 4.07 2.30
CA SER A 46 10.01 3.62 1.19
C SER A 46 9.08 3.33 0.02
N LEU A 47 9.28 4.05 -1.08
CA LEU A 47 8.47 3.82 -2.28
C LEU A 47 8.77 2.45 -2.88
N VAL A 48 7.71 1.75 -3.29
CA VAL A 48 7.79 0.44 -3.94
C VAL A 48 6.93 0.48 -5.19
N ALA A 49 7.52 0.10 -6.33
CA ALA A 49 6.82 -0.02 -7.59
C ALA A 49 6.17 -1.42 -7.72
N LEU A 50 5.12 -1.50 -8.53
CA LEU A 50 4.68 -2.77 -9.10
C LEU A 50 5.73 -3.26 -10.10
N THR A 51 5.88 -4.57 -10.17
CA THR A 51 6.60 -5.30 -11.21
C THR A 51 5.58 -5.98 -12.12
N ASP A 52 6.03 -6.47 -13.28
CA ASP A 52 5.17 -7.21 -14.21
C ASP A 52 4.48 -8.41 -13.54
N GLN A 53 5.17 -9.08 -12.61
CA GLN A 53 4.60 -10.18 -11.83
C GLN A 53 3.53 -9.69 -10.86
N ASP A 54 3.72 -8.54 -10.21
CA ASP A 54 2.66 -7.97 -9.36
C ASP A 54 1.45 -7.59 -10.21
N VAL A 55 1.63 -7.08 -11.42
CA VAL A 55 0.51 -6.70 -12.31
C VAL A 55 -0.31 -7.91 -12.73
N ILE A 56 0.35 -9.03 -13.08
CA ILE A 56 -0.32 -10.30 -13.36
C ILE A 56 -1.10 -10.75 -12.13
N HIS A 57 -0.46 -10.74 -10.97
CA HIS A 57 -1.09 -11.19 -9.73
C HIS A 57 -2.25 -10.31 -9.29
N VAL A 58 -2.16 -8.99 -9.50
CA VAL A 58 -3.29 -8.07 -9.27
C VAL A 58 -4.49 -8.44 -10.14
N ALA A 59 -4.28 -8.81 -11.41
CA ALA A 59 -5.37 -9.26 -12.27
C ALA A 59 -6.02 -10.55 -11.75
N GLU A 60 -5.22 -11.50 -11.25
CA GLU A 60 -5.71 -12.74 -10.62
C GLU A 60 -6.56 -12.44 -9.38
N ILE A 61 -6.10 -11.55 -8.49
CA ILE A 61 -6.87 -11.13 -7.30
C ILE A 61 -8.21 -10.52 -7.71
N LEU A 62 -8.20 -9.61 -8.69
CA LEU A 62 -9.43 -8.94 -9.13
C LEU A 62 -10.42 -9.91 -9.79
N ASP A 63 -9.94 -10.92 -10.50
CA ASP A 63 -10.77 -11.97 -11.10
C ASP A 63 -11.35 -12.92 -10.02
N GLU A 64 -10.52 -13.37 -9.08
CA GLU A 64 -10.95 -14.24 -7.97
C GLU A 64 -12.01 -13.56 -7.09
N TYR A 65 -11.86 -12.25 -6.86
CA TYR A 65 -12.76 -11.46 -6.02
C TYR A 65 -13.69 -10.55 -6.85
N ALA A 66 -14.04 -10.95 -8.08
CA ALA A 66 -14.84 -10.14 -9.00
C ALA A 66 -16.23 -9.73 -8.46
N ASP A 67 -16.83 -10.55 -7.58
CA ASP A 67 -18.11 -10.25 -6.93
C ASP A 67 -17.97 -9.36 -5.68
N SER A 68 -16.75 -8.93 -5.34
CA SER A 68 -16.45 -8.07 -4.19
C SER A 68 -16.33 -6.59 -4.59
N ARG A 69 -15.87 -5.75 -3.65
CA ARG A 69 -15.57 -4.33 -3.91
C ARG A 69 -14.08 -4.02 -4.02
N ILE A 70 -13.22 -5.04 -3.97
CA ILE A 70 -11.76 -4.87 -4.03
C ILE A 70 -11.42 -4.12 -5.30
N ASP A 71 -10.76 -2.98 -5.14
CA ASP A 71 -10.30 -2.17 -6.26
C ASP A 71 -8.85 -2.47 -6.64
N PHE A 72 -8.41 -1.84 -7.73
CA PHE A 72 -7.06 -2.03 -8.27
C PHE A 72 -5.96 -1.59 -7.30
N VAL A 73 -6.19 -0.54 -6.51
CA VAL A 73 -5.18 -0.04 -5.56
C VAL A 73 -5.04 -1.01 -4.40
N ASP A 74 -6.15 -1.49 -3.85
CA ASP A 74 -6.16 -2.48 -2.77
C ASP A 74 -5.54 -3.81 -3.20
N ALA A 75 -5.93 -4.34 -4.37
CA ALA A 75 -5.30 -5.53 -4.93
C ALA A 75 -3.79 -5.34 -5.15
N SER A 76 -3.35 -4.14 -5.56
CA SER A 76 -1.93 -3.81 -5.70
C SER A 76 -1.18 -3.83 -4.35
N VAL A 77 -1.82 -3.36 -3.28
CA VAL A 77 -1.25 -3.44 -1.92
C VAL A 77 -1.16 -4.91 -1.49
N MET A 78 -2.19 -5.71 -1.74
CA MET A 78 -2.22 -7.15 -1.44
C MET A 78 -1.07 -7.87 -2.13
N ALA A 79 -0.92 -7.72 -3.45
CA ALA A 79 0.15 -8.33 -4.23
C ALA A 79 1.56 -7.95 -3.73
N ILE A 80 1.78 -6.66 -3.43
CA ILE A 80 3.05 -6.20 -2.85
C ILE A 80 3.26 -6.81 -1.46
N ALA A 81 2.22 -6.90 -0.64
CA ALA A 81 2.33 -7.49 0.69
C ALA A 81 2.73 -8.97 0.61
N GLU A 82 2.18 -9.74 -0.32
CA GLU A 82 2.58 -11.12 -0.57
C GLU A 82 4.04 -11.23 -1.01
N ARG A 83 4.44 -10.45 -2.03
CA ARG A 83 5.81 -10.46 -2.55
C ARG A 83 6.87 -10.18 -1.47
N TYR A 84 6.56 -9.29 -0.52
CA TYR A 84 7.47 -8.94 0.58
C TYR A 84 7.25 -9.77 1.86
N GLY A 85 6.32 -10.74 1.85
CA GLY A 85 5.97 -11.53 3.04
C GLY A 85 5.44 -10.68 4.20
N ILE A 86 4.82 -9.54 3.89
CA ILE A 86 4.31 -8.58 4.87
C ILE A 86 2.95 -9.06 5.37
N LYS A 87 2.82 -9.16 6.69
CA LYS A 87 1.56 -9.51 7.34
C LYS A 87 0.80 -8.29 7.85
N LYS A 88 1.47 -7.16 8.04
CA LYS A 88 0.87 -5.95 8.65
C LYS A 88 0.50 -4.94 7.58
N ILE A 89 -0.79 -4.61 7.48
CA ILE A 89 -1.30 -3.59 6.56
C ILE A 89 -1.80 -2.40 7.36
N PHE A 90 -1.41 -1.19 6.98
CA PHE A 90 -1.91 0.05 7.59
C PHE A 90 -2.95 0.70 6.67
N THR A 91 -4.23 0.54 6.96
CA THR A 91 -5.34 1.02 6.14
C THR A 91 -6.55 1.40 7.00
N LEU A 92 -7.29 2.42 6.57
CA LEU A 92 -8.59 2.75 7.15
C LEU A 92 -9.72 1.94 6.50
N ASP A 93 -9.54 1.49 5.26
CA ASP A 93 -10.45 0.52 4.65
C ASP A 93 -10.03 -0.88 5.06
N GLN A 94 -10.59 -1.34 6.18
CA GLN A 94 -10.27 -2.66 6.70
C GLN A 94 -11.11 -3.76 6.04
N ARG A 95 -12.20 -3.41 5.33
CA ARG A 95 -13.16 -4.41 4.87
C ARG A 95 -12.54 -5.31 3.82
N ASP A 96 -11.91 -4.71 2.82
CA ASP A 96 -11.38 -5.42 1.66
C ASP A 96 -10.17 -6.28 2.05
N PHE A 97 -9.30 -5.77 2.92
CA PHE A 97 -8.16 -6.52 3.44
C PHE A 97 -8.52 -7.62 4.44
N ARG A 98 -9.70 -7.56 5.09
CA ARG A 98 -10.20 -8.64 5.94
C ARG A 98 -10.86 -9.76 5.12
N LEU A 99 -11.43 -9.41 3.97
CA LEU A 99 -12.03 -10.35 3.03
C LEU A 99 -10.95 -11.22 2.37
N TYR A 100 -9.87 -10.59 1.92
CA TYR A 100 -8.79 -11.25 1.20
C TYR A 100 -8.05 -12.31 2.06
N ARG A 101 -7.59 -13.39 1.40
CA ARG A 101 -6.82 -14.48 2.01
C ARG A 101 -5.44 -14.57 1.37
N PRO A 102 -4.38 -14.05 2.05
CA PRO A 102 -3.04 -14.05 1.48
C PRO A 102 -2.42 -15.44 1.38
N GLN A 103 -1.59 -15.68 0.38
CA GLN A 103 -0.91 -16.95 0.15
C GLN A 103 0.14 -17.29 1.24
N HIS A 104 0.70 -16.29 1.92
CA HIS A 104 1.80 -16.45 2.89
C HIS A 104 1.36 -16.38 4.36
N CYS A 105 0.07 -16.17 4.65
CA CYS A 105 -0.48 -16.17 6.02
C CYS A 105 -2.00 -16.31 6.05
N ASP A 106 -2.54 -16.81 7.16
CA ASP A 106 -3.98 -17.04 7.33
C ASP A 106 -4.84 -15.78 7.10
N SER A 107 -4.34 -14.62 7.51
CA SER A 107 -4.94 -13.31 7.29
C SER A 107 -3.94 -12.19 7.56
N PHE A 108 -4.15 -11.01 6.97
CA PHE A 108 -3.41 -9.81 7.35
C PHE A 108 -3.73 -9.34 8.78
N GLU A 109 -2.71 -8.87 9.49
CA GLU A 109 -2.82 -8.04 10.68
C GLU A 109 -3.10 -6.59 10.23
N ILE A 110 -4.35 -6.16 10.36
CA ILE A 110 -4.78 -4.82 9.95
C ILE A 110 -4.56 -3.82 11.06
N LEU A 111 -3.97 -2.68 10.70
CA LEU A 111 -3.68 -1.52 11.54
C LEU A 111 -4.19 -0.25 10.83
N PRO A 112 -4.36 0.87 11.54
CA PRO A 112 -4.73 0.86 12.95
C PRO A 112 -6.08 0.13 13.13
#